data_AF-A0A094YPW4-F1
#
_entry.id   AF-A0A094YPW4-F1
#
_cell.length_a   1.000
_cell.length_b   1.000
_cell.length_c   1.000
_cell.angle_alpha   90.00
_cell.angle_beta   90.00
_cell.angle_gamma   90.00
#
_symmetry.space_group_name_H-M   'P 1'
#
loop_
_entity.id
_entity.type
_entity.pdbx_description
1 polymer ?
#
loop_
_entity_poly.entity_id
_entity_poly.type
_entity_poly.pdbx_seq_one_letter_code
_entity_poly.pdbx_strand_id
1 'polypeptide(L)'
;MSNYAYETAYYDLCGIAYLIRLKDNEKFPQVPVYSLARDACLIIYQINKEIFNDKYTLHRNLKNIRHKVKLYNKGNNQQIYEKILRNSIEQFGDDVDNIGLFLKDGMLVGSTIFQQYMFLDTDILESNPRINQRNALEFFKCVGEISFEFAENLKGKIKSEVIPFELIPPFIYRDNHAYKTKDVHHSQLYAKDVQSNVVITRLLLILQEVTTCLWLRPGVKFHIDNFTLDMYIAVRLISIKADEVMDNLNNMKKFLKDDFQKIDLACNHELTNIIKRYNQVLKSECTLLRNFLHYNFKDENFLDFVIRRTGNNPNYSKEIVERINEYIMEPLFKALSQYFEVDQMKSMSDWEKIRNRLITLVKRRL
;
A
#
# COMPACT_ATOMS: atom_id res chain seq x y z
N MET A 1 -14.93 -32.52 4.48
CA MET A 1 -14.79 -31.14 3.98
C MET A 1 -13.39 -30.99 3.44
N SER A 2 -13.22 -30.62 2.16
CA SER A 2 -11.90 -30.17 1.68
C SER A 2 -11.60 -28.84 2.37
N ASN A 3 -10.52 -28.80 3.14
CA ASN A 3 -10.02 -27.56 3.71
C ASN A 3 -9.24 -26.82 2.63
N TYR A 4 -9.58 -25.55 2.38
CA TYR A 4 -9.00 -24.74 1.31
C TYR A 4 -7.83 -23.87 1.79
N ALA A 5 -7.11 -24.23 2.85
CA ALA A 5 -5.93 -23.46 3.29
C ALA A 5 -4.83 -23.46 2.21
N TYR A 6 -4.56 -24.62 1.60
CA TYR A 6 -3.61 -24.73 0.49
C TYR A 6 -4.11 -23.98 -0.75
N GLU A 7 -5.39 -24.08 -1.05
CA GLU A 7 -6.03 -23.38 -2.16
C GLU A 7 -6.03 -21.87 -1.95
N THR A 8 -6.36 -21.38 -0.75
CA THR A 8 -6.33 -19.96 -0.41
C THR A 8 -4.91 -19.41 -0.54
N ALA A 9 -3.92 -20.12 0.00
CA ALA A 9 -2.51 -19.76 -0.16
C ALA A 9 -2.10 -19.72 -1.64
N TYR A 10 -2.54 -20.69 -2.44
CA TYR A 10 -2.26 -20.72 -3.87
C TYR A 10 -2.92 -19.55 -4.61
N TYR A 11 -4.19 -19.22 -4.33
CA TYR A 11 -4.87 -18.08 -4.93
C TYR A 11 -4.22 -16.74 -4.52
N ASP A 12 -3.78 -16.61 -3.27
CA ASP A 12 -3.03 -15.45 -2.82
C ASP A 12 -1.71 -15.29 -3.61
N LEU A 13 -0.95 -16.37 -3.83
CA LEU A 13 0.29 -16.36 -4.64
C LEU A 13 0.01 -16.03 -6.11
N CYS A 14 -1.03 -16.62 -6.68
CA CYS A 14 -1.50 -16.32 -8.04
C CYS A 14 -1.83 -14.84 -8.17
N GLY A 15 -2.55 -14.27 -7.21
CA GLY A 15 -2.92 -12.86 -7.17
C GLY A 15 -1.72 -11.91 -7.04
N ILE A 16 -0.70 -12.28 -6.26
CA ILE A 16 0.57 -11.53 -6.20
C ILE A 16 1.24 -11.49 -7.57
N ALA A 17 1.40 -12.65 -8.22
CA ALA A 17 2.01 -12.74 -9.53
C ALA A 17 1.21 -11.97 -10.59
N TYR A 18 -0.11 -12.03 -10.48
CA TYR A 18 -1.05 -11.33 -11.34
C TYR A 18 -0.84 -9.81 -11.34
N LEU A 19 -0.62 -9.23 -10.15
CA LEU A 19 -0.43 -7.78 -9.99
C LEU A 19 0.99 -7.30 -10.27
N ILE A 20 2.03 -8.08 -9.92
CA ILE A 20 3.44 -7.69 -10.12
C ILE A 20 3.82 -7.65 -11.61
N ARG A 21 3.09 -8.36 -12.48
CA ARG A 21 3.36 -8.40 -13.94
C ARG A 21 2.95 -7.12 -14.70
N LEU A 22 2.44 -6.09 -14.03
CA LEU A 22 2.07 -4.78 -14.60
C LEU A 22 3.24 -3.83 -14.89
N LYS A 23 4.44 -4.36 -15.14
CA LYS A 23 5.66 -3.56 -15.32
C LYS A 23 5.57 -2.53 -16.47
N ASP A 24 4.75 -2.80 -17.48
CA ASP A 24 4.61 -1.94 -18.67
C ASP A 24 3.52 -0.87 -18.48
N ASN A 25 2.83 -0.86 -17.33
CA ASN A 25 1.89 0.19 -17.00
C ASN A 25 2.64 1.38 -16.37
N GLU A 26 2.60 2.57 -16.97
CA GLU A 26 3.35 3.76 -16.52
C GLU A 26 2.89 4.29 -15.16
N LYS A 27 1.64 4.02 -14.77
CA LYS A 27 1.04 4.46 -13.51
C LYS A 27 1.44 3.56 -12.34
N PHE A 28 1.56 2.26 -12.60
CA PHE A 28 1.86 1.23 -11.61
C PHE A 28 3.15 1.45 -10.82
N PRO A 29 4.31 1.79 -11.43
CA PRO A 29 5.57 1.95 -10.69
C PRO A 29 5.61 3.20 -9.82
N GLN A 30 4.68 4.16 -10.01
CA GLN A 30 4.69 5.42 -9.28
C GLN A 30 4.01 5.32 -7.91
N VAL A 31 2.82 4.72 -7.83
CA VAL A 31 2.02 4.68 -6.57
C VAL A 31 1.64 3.25 -6.15
N PRO A 32 0.92 2.46 -6.98
CA PRO A 32 0.36 1.18 -6.52
C PRO A 32 1.40 0.13 -6.15
N VAL A 33 2.52 0.03 -6.91
CA VAL A 33 3.48 -1.07 -6.80
C VAL A 33 3.99 -1.28 -5.37
N TYR A 34 4.29 -0.20 -4.65
CA TYR A 34 4.91 -0.27 -3.33
C TYR A 34 3.91 -0.71 -2.25
N SER A 35 2.68 -0.22 -2.35
CA SER A 35 1.61 -0.63 -1.43
C SER A 35 1.25 -2.10 -1.62
N LEU A 36 1.25 -2.58 -2.87
CA LEU A 36 1.04 -4.00 -3.20
C LEU A 36 2.23 -4.88 -2.79
N ALA A 37 3.47 -4.38 -2.93
CA ALA A 37 4.69 -5.06 -2.48
C ALA A 37 4.60 -5.44 -1.01
N ARG A 38 4.15 -4.48 -0.19
CA ARG A 38 4.01 -4.65 1.25
C ARG A 38 3.04 -5.78 1.59
N ASP A 39 1.90 -5.84 0.90
CA ASP A 39 0.90 -6.90 1.10
C ASP A 39 1.42 -8.26 0.62
N ALA A 40 2.13 -8.29 -0.51
CA ALA A 40 2.78 -9.50 -1.01
C ALA A 40 3.79 -10.05 0.02
N CYS A 41 4.61 -9.20 0.64
CA CYS A 41 5.53 -9.60 1.70
C CYS A 41 4.82 -10.21 2.91
N LEU A 42 3.68 -9.64 3.30
CA LEU A 42 2.86 -10.12 4.40
C LEU A 42 2.30 -11.51 4.09
N ILE A 43 1.68 -11.66 2.94
CA ILE A 43 1.08 -12.91 2.45
C ILE A 43 2.15 -14.01 2.36
N ILE A 44 3.25 -13.76 1.65
CA ILE A 44 4.36 -14.72 1.50
C ILE A 44 4.87 -15.17 2.87
N TYR A 45 5.02 -14.23 3.81
CA TYR A 45 5.45 -14.58 5.15
C TYR A 45 4.46 -15.49 5.88
N GLN A 46 3.17 -15.17 5.84
CA GLN A 46 2.16 -16.00 6.51
C GLN A 46 2.06 -17.38 5.89
N ILE A 47 2.16 -17.49 4.56
CA ILE A 47 2.22 -18.79 3.86
C ILE A 47 3.45 -19.59 4.35
N ASN A 48 4.64 -18.99 4.39
CA ASN A 48 5.82 -19.69 4.89
C ASN A 48 5.62 -20.20 6.32
N LYS A 49 5.11 -19.33 7.19
CA LYS A 49 4.92 -19.62 8.61
C LYS A 49 3.87 -20.70 8.85
N GLU A 50 2.70 -20.59 8.22
CA GLU A 50 1.53 -21.37 8.59
C GLU A 50 1.32 -22.58 7.66
N ILE A 51 1.61 -22.45 6.36
CA ILE A 51 1.47 -23.54 5.39
C ILE A 51 2.72 -24.41 5.33
N PHE A 52 3.90 -23.78 5.39
CA PHE A 52 5.18 -24.48 5.28
C PHE A 52 5.92 -24.65 6.61
N ASN A 53 5.34 -24.20 7.73
CA ASN A 53 5.94 -24.30 9.07
C ASN A 53 7.39 -23.77 9.12
N ASP A 54 7.59 -22.57 8.55
CA ASP A 54 8.88 -21.89 8.41
C ASP A 54 9.98 -22.69 7.71
N LYS A 55 9.61 -23.66 6.85
CA LYS A 55 10.57 -24.46 6.05
C LYS A 55 11.51 -23.60 5.19
N TYR A 56 11.03 -22.49 4.65
CA TYR A 56 11.84 -21.64 3.75
C TYR A 56 12.49 -20.47 4.51
N THR A 57 13.75 -20.22 4.20
CA THR A 57 14.47 -19.03 4.70
C THR A 57 14.14 -17.83 3.82
N LEU A 58 13.22 -16.99 4.29
CA LEU A 58 12.84 -15.78 3.55
C LEU A 58 13.90 -14.67 3.63
N HIS A 59 14.05 -13.94 2.52
CA HIS A 59 14.90 -12.74 2.42
C HIS A 59 14.63 -11.74 3.54
N ARG A 60 15.67 -11.11 4.09
CA ARG A 60 15.55 -10.16 5.22
C ARG A 60 14.59 -9.01 4.91
N ASN A 61 14.66 -8.45 3.70
CA ASN A 61 13.78 -7.34 3.30
C ASN A 61 12.29 -7.72 3.32
N LEU A 62 11.91 -8.94 2.93
CA LEU A 62 10.52 -9.41 3.07
C LEU A 62 10.07 -9.33 4.52
N LYS A 63 10.92 -9.78 5.45
CA LYS A 63 10.65 -9.74 6.89
C LYS A 63 10.52 -8.31 7.41
N ASN A 64 11.35 -7.38 6.93
CA ASN A 64 11.30 -5.99 7.35
C ASN A 64 10.08 -5.25 6.79
N ILE A 65 9.76 -5.47 5.51
CA ILE A 65 8.66 -4.82 4.80
C ILE A 65 7.30 -5.28 5.35
N ARG A 66 7.10 -6.59 5.61
CA ARG A 66 5.82 -7.08 6.16
C ARG A 66 5.42 -6.43 7.50
N HIS A 67 6.39 -5.98 8.30
CA HIS A 67 6.11 -5.41 9.62
C HIS A 67 5.53 -3.99 9.50
N LYS A 68 5.64 -3.37 8.32
CA LYS A 68 5.17 -2.02 8.01
C LYS A 68 3.68 -1.91 7.74
N VAL A 69 3.00 -3.05 7.68
CA VAL A 69 1.53 -3.20 7.67
C VAL A 69 0.92 -2.50 8.89
N LYS A 70 1.54 -2.68 10.07
CA LYS A 70 1.28 -1.83 11.22
C LYS A 70 1.98 -0.51 10.95
N LEU A 71 1.29 0.42 10.28
CA LEU A 71 1.91 1.67 9.86
C LEU A 71 2.68 2.32 11.02
N TYR A 72 2.24 2.18 12.28
CA TYR A 72 2.94 2.71 13.46
C TYR A 72 2.68 1.94 14.77
N ASN A 73 3.75 1.72 15.57
CA ASN A 73 3.70 1.22 16.95
C ASN A 73 3.96 2.36 17.95
N LYS A 74 3.31 2.33 19.12
CA LYS A 74 3.51 3.34 20.19
C LYS A 74 5.00 3.46 20.58
N GLY A 75 5.67 4.51 20.12
CA GLY A 75 7.03 4.88 20.57
C GLY A 75 7.98 5.35 19.46
N ASN A 76 7.91 4.79 18.25
CA ASN A 76 8.95 5.01 17.23
C ASN A 76 8.55 5.94 16.07
N ASN A 77 7.39 6.59 16.15
CA ASN A 77 6.84 7.34 15.02
C ASN A 77 7.70 8.55 14.63
N GLN A 78 8.26 9.25 15.62
CA GLN A 78 9.21 10.34 15.40
C GLN A 78 10.45 9.82 14.66
N GLN A 79 11.05 8.73 15.14
CA GLN A 79 12.24 8.15 14.52
C GLN A 79 11.99 7.72 13.07
N ILE A 80 10.80 7.19 12.77
CA ILE A 80 10.40 6.81 11.41
C ILE A 80 10.35 8.04 10.51
N TYR A 81 9.64 9.09 10.92
CA TYR A 81 9.56 10.35 10.17
C TYR A 81 10.96 10.96 9.96
N GLU A 82 11.79 11.05 11.00
CA GLU A 82 13.13 11.62 10.92
C GLU A 82 14.04 10.83 9.99
N LYS A 83 13.97 9.49 10.04
CA LYS A 83 14.71 8.63 9.12
C LYS A 83 14.28 8.84 7.66
N ILE A 84 12.98 8.93 7.40
CA ILE A 84 12.45 9.22 6.06
C ILE A 84 13.00 10.56 5.59
N LEU A 85 12.78 11.63 6.35
CA LEU A 85 13.20 12.97 5.97
C LEU A 85 14.72 13.03 5.71
N ARG A 86 15.52 12.47 6.61
CA ARG A 86 16.97 12.37 6.44
C ARG A 86 17.34 11.63 5.16
N ASN A 87 16.74 10.48 4.88
CA ASN A 87 17.02 9.71 3.66
C ASN A 87 16.67 10.52 2.40
N SER A 88 15.58 11.28 2.43
CA SER A 88 15.20 12.19 1.34
C SER A 88 16.26 13.27 1.12
N ILE A 89 16.73 13.90 2.19
CA ILE A 89 17.77 14.92 2.17
C ILE A 89 19.11 14.33 1.70
N GLU A 90 19.47 13.13 2.14
CA GLU A 90 20.71 12.45 1.72
C GLU A 90 20.69 12.11 0.23
N GLN A 91 19.54 11.69 -0.31
CA GLN A 91 19.40 11.31 -1.72
C GLN A 91 19.36 12.50 -2.66
N PHE A 92 18.64 13.56 -2.30
CA PHE A 92 18.34 14.68 -3.20
C PHE A 92 19.03 15.98 -2.81
N GLY A 93 19.42 16.13 -1.54
CA GLY A 93 19.96 17.36 -0.97
C GLY A 93 18.93 18.13 -0.15
N ASP A 94 19.43 18.93 0.79
CA ASP A 94 18.65 19.89 1.57
C ASP A 94 18.50 21.24 0.84
N ASP A 95 19.26 21.42 -0.25
CA ASP A 95 19.36 22.68 -0.99
C ASP A 95 18.33 22.81 -2.11
N VAL A 96 17.58 21.75 -2.41
CA VAL A 96 16.65 21.63 -3.53
C VAL A 96 15.39 20.86 -3.12
N ASP A 97 14.35 20.91 -3.98
CA ASP A 97 13.19 20.04 -3.81
C ASP A 97 13.61 18.58 -3.65
N ASN A 98 13.08 17.93 -2.62
CA ASN A 98 13.55 16.63 -2.19
C ASN A 98 12.41 15.68 -1.79
N ILE A 99 11.16 16.06 -2.00
CA ILE A 99 9.98 15.18 -1.91
C ILE A 99 9.23 15.24 -3.23
N GLY A 100 8.99 14.07 -3.83
CA GLY A 100 8.18 13.95 -5.04
C GLY A 100 6.73 13.66 -4.69
N LEU A 101 5.81 14.44 -5.25
CA LEU A 101 4.36 14.27 -5.13
C LEU A 101 3.77 13.79 -6.45
N PHE A 102 2.84 12.84 -6.39
CA PHE A 102 2.11 12.31 -7.53
C PHE A 102 0.69 12.85 -7.54
N LEU A 103 0.22 13.34 -8.69
CA LEU A 103 -1.04 14.05 -8.86
C LEU A 103 -1.92 13.40 -9.93
N LYS A 104 -3.22 13.34 -9.65
CA LYS A 104 -4.28 13.04 -10.61
C LYS A 104 -5.31 14.15 -10.58
N ASP A 105 -5.51 14.84 -11.71
CA ASP A 105 -6.48 15.93 -11.83
C ASP A 105 -6.32 17.02 -10.75
N GLY A 106 -5.06 17.36 -10.41
CA GLY A 106 -4.70 18.32 -9.36
C GLY A 106 -4.73 17.75 -7.93
N MET A 107 -5.35 16.60 -7.71
CA MET A 107 -5.43 15.96 -6.39
C MET A 107 -4.20 15.10 -6.10
N LEU A 108 -3.72 15.14 -4.85
CA LEU A 108 -2.60 14.33 -4.38
C LEU A 108 -3.00 12.86 -4.28
N VAL A 109 -2.27 11.98 -4.95
CA VAL A 109 -2.54 10.52 -4.93
C VAL A 109 -1.44 9.71 -4.24
N GLY A 110 -0.26 10.30 -4.02
CA GLY A 110 0.85 9.62 -3.37
C GLY A 110 2.11 10.46 -3.32
N SER A 111 3.16 9.92 -2.71
CA SER A 111 4.46 10.60 -2.65
C SER A 111 5.61 9.63 -2.50
N THR A 112 6.83 10.11 -2.75
CA THR A 112 8.07 9.35 -2.51
C THR A 112 8.26 8.96 -1.03
N ILE A 113 7.55 9.60 -0.10
CA ILE A 113 7.55 9.28 1.33
C ILE A 113 7.10 7.83 1.58
N PHE A 114 6.12 7.32 0.83
CA PHE A 114 5.68 5.94 1.01
C PHE A 114 6.75 4.93 0.61
N GLN A 115 7.44 5.17 -0.51
CA GLN A 115 8.56 4.34 -0.95
C GLN A 115 9.67 4.33 0.09
N GLN A 116 10.04 5.50 0.62
CA GLN A 116 11.05 5.61 1.67
C GLN A 116 10.62 4.91 2.96
N TYR A 117 9.37 5.07 3.37
CA TYR A 117 8.80 4.35 4.50
C TYR A 117 8.90 2.84 4.28
N MET A 118 8.46 2.34 3.13
CA MET A 118 8.43 0.92 2.81
C MET A 118 9.83 0.30 2.76
N PHE A 119 10.86 1.04 2.35
CA PHE A 119 12.23 0.51 2.30
C PHE A 119 13.11 0.90 3.52
N LEU A 120 12.57 1.63 4.50
CA LEU A 120 13.27 1.89 5.76
C LEU A 120 13.83 0.61 6.40
N ASP A 121 15.06 0.64 6.93
CA ASP A 121 15.70 -0.52 7.55
C ASP A 121 15.87 -1.74 6.60
N THR A 122 15.85 -1.54 5.28
CA THR A 122 16.22 -2.53 4.25
C THR A 122 17.53 -2.13 3.57
N ASP A 123 18.18 -3.05 2.87
CA ASP A 123 19.34 -2.75 2.01
C ASP A 123 18.95 -2.19 0.62
N ILE A 124 17.66 -1.87 0.43
CA ILE A 124 17.14 -1.30 -0.82
C ILE A 124 17.38 0.21 -0.88
N LEU A 125 17.34 0.90 0.27
CA LEU A 125 17.61 2.34 0.34
C LEU A 125 19.08 2.62 0.59
N GLU A 126 19.72 3.13 -0.44
CA GLU A 126 21.04 3.74 -0.45
C GLU A 126 20.92 5.25 -0.70
N SER A 127 22.04 5.96 -0.52
CA SER A 127 22.14 7.39 -0.83
C SER A 127 21.98 7.72 -2.31
N ASN A 128 22.20 6.75 -3.22
CA ASN A 128 22.10 6.94 -4.66
C ASN A 128 20.74 6.45 -5.20
N PRO A 129 19.86 7.35 -5.71
CA PRO A 129 18.55 6.97 -6.22
C PRO A 129 18.57 5.91 -7.33
N ARG A 130 19.60 5.88 -8.18
CA ARG A 130 19.73 4.88 -9.25
C ARG A 130 20.01 3.48 -8.71
N ILE A 131 20.78 3.40 -7.62
CA ILE A 131 21.02 2.13 -6.92
C ILE A 131 19.71 1.66 -6.29
N ASN A 132 18.93 2.56 -5.70
CA ASN A 132 17.63 2.25 -5.08
C ASN A 132 16.66 1.64 -6.09
N GLN A 133 16.59 2.20 -7.30
CA GLN A 133 15.74 1.66 -8.37
C GLN A 133 16.16 0.25 -8.78
N ARG A 134 17.46 -0.01 -8.91
CA ARG A 134 17.98 -1.35 -9.22
C ARG A 134 17.68 -2.33 -8.10
N ASN A 135 17.96 -1.97 -6.85
CA ASN A 135 17.73 -2.83 -5.69
C ASN A 135 16.23 -3.12 -5.51
N ALA A 136 15.37 -2.14 -5.76
CA ALA A 136 13.92 -2.33 -5.75
C ALA A 136 13.49 -3.34 -6.83
N LEU A 137 14.00 -3.22 -8.06
CA LEU A 137 13.70 -4.17 -9.13
C LEU A 137 14.12 -5.60 -8.78
N GLU A 138 15.34 -5.78 -8.26
CA GLU A 138 15.83 -7.10 -7.82
C GLU A 138 14.98 -7.66 -6.67
N PHE A 139 14.56 -6.80 -5.74
CA PHE A 139 13.64 -7.19 -4.68
C PHE A 139 12.29 -7.69 -5.23
N PHE A 140 11.71 -6.98 -6.21
CA PHE A 140 10.45 -7.40 -6.84
C PHE A 140 10.59 -8.72 -7.61
N LYS A 141 11.73 -8.97 -8.27
CA LYS A 141 12.02 -10.27 -8.89
C LYS A 141 12.04 -11.37 -7.83
N CYS A 142 12.73 -11.17 -6.72
CA CYS A 142 12.77 -12.12 -5.60
C CYS A 142 11.37 -12.43 -5.04
N VAL A 143 10.50 -11.43 -4.89
CA VAL A 143 9.09 -11.63 -4.48
C VAL A 143 8.34 -12.52 -5.47
N GLY A 144 8.53 -12.30 -6.77
CA GLY A 144 7.92 -13.11 -7.83
C GLY A 144 8.45 -14.55 -7.86
N GLU A 145 9.76 -14.74 -7.71
CA GLU A 145 10.42 -16.05 -7.65
C GLU A 145 9.93 -16.89 -6.47
N ILE A 146 9.86 -16.29 -5.27
CA ILE A 146 9.34 -16.97 -4.08
C ILE A 146 7.86 -17.32 -4.26
N SER A 147 7.09 -16.43 -4.88
CA SER A 147 5.68 -16.67 -5.13
C SER A 147 5.47 -17.86 -6.07
N PHE A 148 6.30 -17.96 -7.12
CA PHE A 148 6.32 -19.10 -8.03
C PHE A 148 6.74 -20.39 -7.31
N GLU A 149 7.86 -20.38 -6.59
CA GLU A 149 8.36 -21.56 -5.85
C GLU A 149 7.30 -22.08 -4.87
N PHE A 150 6.65 -21.18 -4.13
CA PHE A 150 5.60 -21.57 -3.18
C PHE A 150 4.40 -22.16 -3.91
N ALA A 151 3.97 -21.56 -5.04
CA ALA A 151 2.85 -22.05 -5.82
C ALA A 151 3.12 -23.47 -6.37
N GLU A 152 4.32 -23.73 -6.90
CA GLU A 152 4.72 -25.06 -7.38
C GLU A 152 4.64 -26.12 -6.27
N ASN A 153 5.12 -25.78 -5.07
CA ASN A 153 5.06 -26.67 -3.91
C ASN A 153 3.64 -26.94 -3.40
N LEU A 154 2.65 -26.13 -3.80
CA LEU A 154 1.24 -26.29 -3.46
C LEU A 154 0.43 -27.04 -4.51
N LYS A 155 0.86 -27.08 -5.78
CA LYS A 155 0.12 -27.70 -6.89
C LYS A 155 -0.40 -29.11 -6.57
N GLY A 156 0.43 -29.97 -5.98
CA GLY A 156 0.05 -31.35 -5.62
C GLY A 156 -0.86 -31.50 -4.40
N LYS A 157 -1.17 -30.40 -3.70
CA LYS A 157 -2.00 -30.38 -2.48
C LYS A 157 -3.39 -29.79 -2.70
N ILE A 158 -3.59 -29.13 -3.83
CA ILE A 158 -4.84 -28.46 -4.22
C ILE A 158 -5.79 -29.50 -4.82
N LYS A 159 -7.06 -29.45 -4.41
CA LYS A 159 -8.09 -30.40 -4.85
C LYS A 159 -8.93 -29.89 -6.01
N SER A 160 -9.01 -28.58 -6.19
CA SER A 160 -9.80 -27.93 -7.23
C SER A 160 -9.01 -27.79 -8.53
N GLU A 161 -9.70 -27.78 -9.67
CA GLU A 161 -9.13 -27.30 -10.93
C GLU A 161 -8.85 -25.81 -10.80
N VAL A 162 -7.60 -25.48 -10.46
CA VAL A 162 -7.11 -24.11 -10.40
C VAL A 162 -6.32 -23.79 -11.66
N ILE A 163 -6.34 -22.53 -12.08
CA ILE A 163 -5.52 -22.07 -13.19
C ILE A 163 -4.04 -22.30 -12.81
N PRO A 164 -3.25 -23.03 -13.63
CA PRO A 164 -1.83 -23.17 -13.39
C PRO A 164 -1.15 -21.80 -13.32
N PHE A 165 -0.22 -21.64 -12.38
CA PHE A 165 0.43 -20.35 -12.11
C PHE A 165 1.09 -19.74 -13.36
N GLU A 166 1.64 -20.58 -14.24
CA GLU A 166 2.27 -20.18 -15.51
C GLU A 166 1.25 -19.63 -16.52
N LEU A 167 0.00 -20.05 -16.42
CA LEU A 167 -1.09 -19.69 -17.33
C LEU A 167 -1.93 -18.51 -16.82
N ILE A 168 -1.57 -17.92 -15.67
CA ILE A 168 -2.24 -16.71 -15.17
C ILE A 168 -2.02 -15.58 -16.19
N PRO A 169 -3.10 -15.01 -16.76
CA PRO A 169 -2.99 -13.91 -17.71
C PRO A 169 -2.38 -12.67 -17.02
N PRO A 170 -1.81 -11.71 -17.75
CA PRO A 170 -1.44 -10.43 -17.15
C PRO A 170 -2.70 -9.65 -16.74
N PHE A 171 -2.65 -8.95 -15.60
CA PHE A 171 -3.69 -7.99 -15.27
C PHE A 171 -3.71 -6.88 -16.32
N ILE A 172 -4.87 -6.57 -16.88
CA ILE A 172 -5.02 -5.54 -17.92
C ILE A 172 -5.65 -4.31 -17.29
N TYR A 173 -4.82 -3.32 -17.00
CA TYR A 173 -5.29 -2.02 -16.50
C TYR A 173 -5.36 -1.00 -17.64
N ARG A 174 -6.56 -0.53 -17.97
CA ARG A 174 -6.80 0.35 -19.14
C ARG A 174 -6.18 1.74 -19.01
N ASP A 175 -6.14 2.28 -17.80
CA ASP A 175 -5.65 3.62 -17.54
C ASP A 175 -4.12 3.60 -17.35
N ASN A 176 -3.41 3.78 -18.46
CA ASN A 176 -1.95 3.67 -18.55
C ASN A 176 -1.23 5.03 -18.54
N HIS A 177 -1.90 6.12 -18.18
CA HIS A 177 -1.23 7.43 -18.17
C HIS A 177 -0.49 7.66 -16.87
N ALA A 178 0.80 7.95 -16.92
CA ALA A 178 1.57 8.35 -15.74
C ALA A 178 0.87 9.49 -14.97
N TYR A 179 0.98 9.46 -13.63
CA TYR A 179 0.60 10.59 -12.79
C TYR A 179 1.47 11.80 -13.10
N LYS A 180 0.88 12.99 -13.00
CA LYS A 180 1.64 14.23 -13.03
C LYS A 180 2.50 14.30 -11.77
N THR A 181 3.76 14.69 -11.92
CA THR A 181 4.69 14.83 -10.79
C THR A 181 4.84 16.29 -10.39
N LYS A 182 5.05 16.53 -9.10
CA LYS A 182 5.41 17.83 -8.54
C LYS A 182 6.43 17.62 -7.43
N ASP A 183 7.62 18.18 -7.60
CA ASP A 183 8.65 18.12 -6.57
C ASP A 183 8.51 19.33 -5.65
N VAL A 184 8.66 19.11 -4.35
CA VAL A 184 8.64 20.18 -3.35
C VAL A 184 9.78 20.00 -2.37
N HIS A 185 10.24 21.12 -1.82
CA HIS A 185 11.13 21.11 -0.68
C HIS A 185 10.37 20.61 0.55
N HIS A 186 11.00 19.73 1.35
CA HIS A 186 10.37 19.16 2.54
C HIS A 186 9.79 20.20 3.52
N SER A 187 10.35 21.40 3.59
CA SER A 187 9.82 22.49 4.43
C SER A 187 8.46 23.04 3.98
N GLN A 188 7.99 22.70 2.77
CA GLN A 188 6.62 23.00 2.32
C GLN A 188 5.59 22.03 2.91
N LEU A 189 6.04 20.84 3.31
CA LEU A 189 5.18 19.78 3.87
C LEU A 189 5.31 19.69 5.39
N TYR A 190 6.52 19.83 5.92
CA TYR A 190 6.80 19.64 7.34
C TYR A 190 6.97 20.98 8.06
N ALA A 191 6.36 21.07 9.24
CA ALA A 191 6.46 22.19 10.17
C ALA A 191 7.64 21.99 11.13
N LYS A 192 7.86 22.96 12.04
CA LYS A 192 8.84 22.80 13.13
C LYS A 192 8.37 21.85 14.23
N ASP A 193 7.06 21.62 14.34
CA ASP A 193 6.48 20.75 15.35
C ASP A 193 6.59 19.27 14.94
N VAL A 194 7.31 18.49 15.75
CA VAL A 194 7.59 17.06 15.49
C VAL A 194 6.31 16.23 15.46
N GLN A 195 5.36 16.52 16.35
CA GLN A 195 4.12 15.76 16.43
C GLN A 195 3.27 15.96 15.16
N SER A 196 3.18 17.20 14.68
CA SER A 196 2.54 17.53 13.40
C SER A 196 3.22 16.82 12.23
N ASN A 197 4.55 16.76 12.19
CA ASN A 197 5.28 16.07 11.10
C ASN A 197 5.05 14.56 11.10
N VAL A 198 4.96 13.96 12.28
CA VAL A 198 4.54 12.56 12.43
C VAL A 198 3.15 12.38 11.83
N VAL A 199 2.20 13.24 12.19
CA VAL A 199 0.82 13.16 11.68
C VAL A 199 0.76 13.31 10.16
N ILE A 200 1.44 14.30 9.59
CA ILE A 200 1.53 14.54 8.15
C ILE A 200 2.08 13.30 7.42
N THR A 201 3.15 12.71 7.94
CA THR A 201 3.73 11.48 7.39
C THR A 201 2.71 10.34 7.42
N ARG A 202 1.97 10.16 8.52
CA ARG A 202 0.92 9.13 8.62
C ARG A 202 -0.19 9.33 7.59
N LEU A 203 -0.64 10.56 7.38
CA LEU A 203 -1.68 10.87 6.42
C LEU A 203 -1.24 10.61 4.99
N LEU A 204 0.03 10.93 4.64
CA LEU A 204 0.59 10.59 3.33
C LEU A 204 0.63 9.08 3.09
N LEU A 205 0.98 8.29 4.13
CA LEU A 205 0.95 6.83 4.02
C LEU A 205 -0.47 6.29 3.84
N ILE A 206 -1.44 6.81 4.61
CA ILE A 206 -2.85 6.45 4.47
C ILE A 206 -3.37 6.80 3.08
N LEU A 207 -3.05 7.98 2.56
CA LEU A 207 -3.47 8.44 1.24
C LEU A 207 -3.03 7.50 0.12
N GLN A 208 -1.81 6.96 0.21
CA GLN A 208 -1.29 6.01 -0.78
C GLN A 208 -2.00 4.64 -0.71
N GLU A 209 -2.32 4.16 0.49
CA GLU A 209 -3.14 2.94 0.66
C GLU A 209 -4.55 3.13 0.07
N VAL A 210 -5.18 4.26 0.39
CA VAL A 210 -6.49 4.66 -0.14
C VAL A 210 -6.47 4.73 -1.66
N THR A 211 -5.46 5.39 -2.23
CA THR A 211 -5.28 5.50 -3.68
C THR A 211 -5.11 4.12 -4.32
N THR A 212 -4.39 3.21 -3.68
CA THR A 212 -4.20 1.85 -4.20
C THR A 212 -5.52 1.08 -4.26
N CYS A 213 -6.40 1.23 -3.26
CA CYS A 213 -7.76 0.66 -3.32
C CYS A 213 -8.60 1.24 -4.48
N LEU A 214 -8.57 2.56 -4.65
CA LEU A 214 -9.29 3.25 -5.73
C LEU A 214 -8.73 2.91 -7.11
N TRP A 215 -7.43 2.63 -7.20
CA TRP A 215 -6.78 2.16 -8.42
C TRP A 215 -7.15 0.71 -8.73
N LEU A 216 -7.23 -0.18 -7.73
CA LEU A 216 -7.52 -1.60 -7.97
C LEU A 216 -8.96 -1.83 -8.48
N ARG A 217 -9.94 -1.06 -7.97
CA ARG A 217 -11.37 -1.21 -8.31
C ARG A 217 -11.69 -1.18 -9.82
N PRO A 218 -11.31 -0.15 -10.60
CA PRO A 218 -11.62 -0.10 -12.03
C PRO A 218 -10.82 -1.09 -12.88
N GLY A 219 -9.75 -1.68 -12.34
CA GLY A 219 -8.95 -2.71 -13.03
C GLY A 219 -9.56 -4.11 -12.98
N VAL A 220 -10.55 -4.33 -12.12
CA VAL A 220 -11.14 -5.64 -11.84
C VAL A 220 -12.48 -5.78 -12.54
N LYS A 221 -12.69 -6.92 -13.23
CA LYS A 221 -13.99 -7.26 -13.80
C LYS A 221 -14.78 -8.12 -12.84
N PHE A 222 -15.91 -7.58 -12.36
CA PHE A 222 -16.86 -8.34 -11.56
C PHE A 222 -17.87 -9.02 -12.48
N HIS A 223 -17.63 -10.30 -12.79
CA HIS A 223 -18.56 -11.14 -13.55
C HIS A 223 -19.51 -11.85 -12.58
N ILE A 224 -20.81 -11.83 -12.87
CA ILE A 224 -21.83 -12.46 -12.01
C ILE A 224 -21.74 -13.99 -12.05
N ASP A 225 -21.33 -14.53 -13.20
CA ASP A 225 -21.49 -15.96 -13.49
C ASP A 225 -20.42 -16.84 -12.84
N ASN A 226 -19.23 -16.31 -12.53
CA ASN A 226 -18.12 -17.07 -11.95
C ASN A 226 -17.22 -16.21 -11.07
N PHE A 227 -16.77 -16.78 -9.94
CA PHE A 227 -15.77 -16.16 -9.09
C PHE A 227 -14.38 -16.25 -9.72
N THR A 228 -13.83 -15.10 -10.11
CA THR A 228 -12.54 -15.00 -10.82
C THR A 228 -11.39 -14.60 -9.90
N LEU A 229 -10.15 -14.78 -10.37
CA LEU A 229 -8.96 -14.27 -9.67
C LEU A 229 -9.00 -12.75 -9.49
N ASP A 230 -9.58 -12.01 -10.44
CA ASP A 230 -9.76 -10.55 -10.34
C ASP A 230 -10.65 -10.19 -9.13
N MET A 231 -11.77 -10.90 -8.99
CA MET A 231 -12.70 -10.69 -7.87
C MET A 231 -12.05 -11.08 -6.55
N TYR A 232 -11.32 -12.20 -6.53
CA TYR A 232 -10.57 -12.65 -5.36
C TYR A 232 -9.58 -11.59 -4.89
N ILE A 233 -8.69 -11.13 -5.77
CA ILE A 233 -7.61 -10.21 -5.40
C ILE A 233 -8.15 -8.84 -4.99
N ALA A 234 -9.23 -8.39 -5.61
CA ALA A 234 -9.91 -7.14 -5.26
C ALA A 234 -10.48 -7.20 -3.84
N VAL A 235 -11.30 -8.21 -3.54
CA VAL A 235 -11.90 -8.37 -2.20
C VAL A 235 -10.79 -8.54 -1.16
N ARG A 236 -9.77 -9.36 -1.47
CA ARG A 236 -8.66 -9.67 -0.55
C ARG A 236 -7.88 -8.42 -0.16
N LEU A 237 -7.35 -7.69 -1.13
CA LEU A 237 -6.47 -6.56 -0.85
C LEU A 237 -7.23 -5.34 -0.34
N ILE A 238 -8.41 -5.04 -0.90
CA ILE A 238 -9.21 -3.88 -0.48
C ILE A 238 -9.70 -4.04 0.97
N SER A 239 -10.12 -5.24 1.37
CA SER A 239 -10.57 -5.48 2.75
C SER A 239 -9.44 -5.39 3.77
N ILE A 240 -8.26 -5.94 3.47
CA ILE A 240 -7.05 -5.80 4.31
C ILE A 240 -6.69 -4.33 4.50
N LYS A 241 -6.59 -3.59 3.39
CA LYS A 241 -6.23 -2.16 3.41
C LYS A 241 -7.26 -1.31 4.13
N ALA A 242 -8.55 -1.61 3.98
CA ALA A 242 -9.60 -0.89 4.68
C ALA A 242 -9.47 -1.01 6.20
N ASP A 243 -9.26 -2.22 6.72
CA ASP A 243 -9.08 -2.43 8.15
C ASP A 243 -7.83 -1.71 8.67
N GLU A 244 -6.71 -1.79 7.95
CA GLU A 244 -5.46 -1.11 8.33
C GLU A 244 -5.54 0.41 8.31
N VAL A 245 -6.15 0.99 7.28
CA VAL A 245 -6.35 2.44 7.16
C VAL A 245 -7.22 2.94 8.31
N MET A 246 -8.31 2.22 8.62
CA MET A 246 -9.22 2.59 9.70
C MET A 246 -8.59 2.40 11.08
N ASP A 247 -7.83 1.33 11.29
CA ASP A 247 -7.06 1.13 12.52
C ASP A 247 -6.06 2.26 12.74
N ASN A 248 -5.43 2.75 11.68
CA ASN A 248 -4.52 3.88 11.75
C ASN A 248 -5.21 5.19 12.11
N LEU A 249 -6.34 5.51 11.46
CA LEU A 249 -7.11 6.70 11.81
C LEU A 249 -7.64 6.63 13.25
N ASN A 250 -8.15 5.48 13.69
CA ASN A 250 -8.59 5.27 15.07
C ASN A 250 -7.43 5.42 16.06
N ASN A 251 -6.24 4.92 15.71
CA ASN A 251 -5.03 5.08 16.51
C ASN A 251 -4.61 6.55 16.61
N MET A 252 -4.63 7.31 15.51
CA MET A 252 -4.37 8.75 15.51
C MET A 252 -5.38 9.49 16.39
N LYS A 253 -6.67 9.23 16.22
CA LYS A 253 -7.74 9.81 17.04
C LYS A 253 -7.56 9.55 18.53
N LYS A 254 -7.03 8.38 18.90
CA LYS A 254 -6.83 7.99 20.30
C LYS A 254 -5.56 8.56 20.92
N PHE A 255 -4.44 8.58 20.19
CA PHE A 255 -3.12 8.89 20.76
C PHE A 255 -2.53 10.23 20.30
N LEU A 256 -3.09 10.85 19.27
CA LEU A 256 -2.70 12.15 18.71
C LEU A 256 -3.94 13.06 18.67
N LYS A 257 -4.69 13.12 19.77
CA LYS A 257 -6.06 13.66 19.83
C LYS A 257 -6.15 15.10 19.32
N ASP A 258 -5.27 15.98 19.80
CA ASP A 258 -5.34 17.40 19.49
C ASP A 258 -5.04 17.68 18.01
N ASP A 259 -4.00 17.03 17.46
CA ASP A 259 -3.67 17.19 16.04
C ASP A 259 -4.68 16.49 15.13
N PHE A 260 -5.20 15.34 15.54
CA PHE A 260 -6.31 14.71 14.84
C PHE A 260 -7.52 15.64 14.79
N GLN A 261 -7.87 16.30 15.90
CA GLN A 261 -9.00 17.25 15.93
C GLN A 261 -8.77 18.45 15.02
N LYS A 262 -7.57 19.04 15.02
CA LYS A 262 -7.23 20.16 14.11
C LYS A 262 -7.41 19.78 12.65
N ILE A 263 -6.95 18.58 12.28
CA ILE A 263 -7.01 18.09 10.90
C ILE A 263 -8.44 17.73 10.53
N ASP A 264 -9.16 17.04 11.42
CA ASP A 264 -10.55 16.69 11.19
C ASP A 264 -11.39 17.97 11.03
N LEU A 265 -11.12 19.03 11.80
CA LEU A 265 -11.71 20.36 11.61
C LEU A 265 -11.40 20.95 10.22
N ALA A 266 -10.14 20.91 9.78
CA ALA A 266 -9.75 21.34 8.43
C ALA A 266 -10.43 20.52 7.32
N CYS A 267 -10.75 19.25 7.61
CA CYS A 267 -11.51 18.35 6.75
C CYS A 267 -13.02 18.41 6.99
N ASN A 268 -13.57 19.45 7.64
CA ASN A 268 -15.00 19.58 7.94
C ASN A 268 -15.62 18.36 8.68
N HIS A 269 -14.87 17.78 9.61
CA HIS A 269 -15.20 16.58 10.39
C HIS A 269 -15.34 15.28 9.58
N GLU A 270 -14.87 15.26 8.33
CA GLU A 270 -15.06 14.12 7.44
C GLU A 270 -14.30 12.87 7.91
N LEU A 271 -13.12 13.01 8.55
CA LEU A 271 -12.37 11.85 9.04
C LEU A 271 -13.15 11.13 10.15
N THR A 272 -13.76 11.89 11.08
CA THR A 272 -14.62 11.30 12.11
C THR A 272 -15.88 10.65 11.51
N ASN A 273 -16.49 11.26 10.49
CA ASN A 273 -17.66 10.68 9.81
C ASN A 273 -17.33 9.35 9.14
N ILE A 274 -16.21 9.28 8.43
CA ILE A 274 -15.72 8.06 7.76
C ILE A 274 -15.47 6.96 8.80
N ILE A 275 -14.75 7.26 9.89
CA ILE A 275 -14.49 6.29 10.98
C ILE A 275 -15.81 5.74 11.55
N LYS A 276 -16.79 6.62 11.79
CA LYS A 276 -18.10 6.22 12.32
C LYS A 276 -18.81 5.28 11.35
N ARG A 277 -18.85 5.63 10.06
CA ARG A 277 -19.49 4.82 9.02
C ARG A 277 -18.82 3.45 8.86
N TYR A 278 -17.49 3.40 8.87
CA TYR A 278 -16.74 2.14 8.87
C TYR A 278 -17.10 1.25 10.05
N ASN A 279 -17.05 1.81 11.26
CA ASN A 279 -17.33 1.07 12.50
C ASN A 279 -18.75 0.50 12.53
N GLN A 280 -19.72 1.18 11.91
CA GLN A 280 -21.11 0.76 11.86
C GLN A 280 -21.39 -0.29 10.78
N VAL A 281 -20.78 -0.16 9.60
CA VAL A 281 -21.19 -0.93 8.41
C VAL A 281 -20.19 -2.01 8.00
N LEU A 282 -18.88 -1.74 8.13
CA LEU A 282 -17.85 -2.54 7.45
C LEU A 282 -16.84 -3.20 8.40
N LYS A 283 -16.67 -2.68 9.62
CA LYS A 283 -15.62 -3.13 10.54
C LYS A 283 -15.61 -4.63 10.79
N SER A 284 -16.75 -5.21 11.18
CA SER A 284 -16.83 -6.64 11.51
C SER A 284 -16.37 -7.51 10.34
N GLU A 285 -16.83 -7.17 9.14
CA GLU A 285 -16.51 -7.94 7.93
C GLU A 285 -15.08 -7.71 7.46
N CYS A 286 -14.58 -6.48 7.42
CA CYS A 286 -13.19 -6.19 7.04
C CYS A 286 -12.18 -6.80 8.02
N THR A 287 -12.45 -6.73 9.33
CA THR A 287 -11.62 -7.39 10.34
C THR A 287 -11.62 -8.92 10.17
N LEU A 288 -12.77 -9.53 9.86
CA LEU A 288 -12.86 -10.97 9.57
C LEU A 288 -12.03 -11.32 8.32
N LEU A 289 -12.23 -10.60 7.22
CA LEU A 289 -11.51 -10.82 5.96
C LEU A 289 -9.99 -10.64 6.13
N ARG A 290 -9.55 -9.63 6.91
CA ARG A 290 -8.15 -9.44 7.27
C ARG A 290 -7.62 -10.62 8.10
N ASN A 291 -8.39 -11.13 9.06
CA ASN A 291 -7.96 -12.25 9.90
C ASN A 291 -7.73 -13.53 9.10
N PHE A 292 -8.36 -13.71 7.93
CA PHE A 292 -8.03 -14.81 7.02
C PHE A 292 -6.66 -14.68 6.35
N LEU A 293 -5.84 -13.68 6.69
CA LEU A 293 -4.38 -13.73 6.46
C LEU A 293 -3.70 -14.83 7.29
N HIS A 294 -4.40 -15.38 8.28
CA HIS A 294 -4.02 -16.57 9.00
C HIS A 294 -4.68 -17.80 8.35
N TYR A 295 -3.88 -18.67 7.75
CA TYR A 295 -4.32 -19.89 7.09
C TYR A 295 -4.62 -20.98 8.13
N ASN A 296 -5.84 -21.50 8.10
CA ASN A 296 -6.34 -22.43 9.11
C ASN A 296 -6.73 -23.78 8.50
N PHE A 297 -6.09 -24.85 8.97
CA PHE A 297 -6.35 -26.22 8.50
C PHE A 297 -7.59 -26.89 9.13
N LYS A 298 -8.24 -26.23 10.10
CA LYS A 298 -9.42 -26.75 10.82
C LYS A 298 -10.69 -25.94 10.54
N ASP A 299 -10.55 -24.64 10.31
CA ASP A 299 -11.66 -23.71 10.12
C ASP A 299 -11.74 -23.15 8.69
N GLU A 300 -12.70 -22.27 8.47
CA GLU A 300 -12.92 -21.55 7.21
C GLU A 300 -11.73 -20.62 6.86
N ASN A 301 -11.30 -20.61 5.60
CA ASN A 301 -10.31 -19.67 5.07
C ASN A 301 -10.96 -18.60 4.18
N PHE A 302 -10.17 -17.65 3.68
CA PHE A 302 -10.67 -16.56 2.85
C PHE A 302 -11.42 -17.06 1.61
N LEU A 303 -10.85 -18.03 0.88
CA LEU A 303 -11.45 -18.56 -0.34
C LEU A 303 -12.81 -19.23 -0.05
N ASP A 304 -12.87 -20.03 1.01
CA ASP A 304 -14.10 -20.68 1.48
C ASP A 304 -15.20 -19.65 1.75
N PHE A 305 -14.86 -18.63 2.53
CA PHE A 305 -15.78 -17.60 2.96
C PHE A 305 -16.35 -16.85 1.77
N VAL A 306 -15.49 -16.42 0.83
CA VAL A 306 -15.93 -15.64 -0.33
C VAL A 306 -16.76 -16.50 -1.28
N ILE A 307 -16.36 -17.75 -1.57
CA ILE A 307 -17.17 -18.65 -2.40
C ILE A 307 -18.56 -18.87 -1.79
N ARG A 308 -18.63 -19.14 -0.48
CA ARG A 308 -19.90 -19.34 0.22
C ARG A 308 -20.77 -18.07 0.22
N ARG A 309 -20.17 -16.90 0.43
CA ARG A 309 -20.87 -15.62 0.39
C ARG A 309 -21.40 -15.31 -1.00
N THR A 310 -20.60 -15.52 -2.04
CA THR A 310 -20.99 -15.34 -3.44
C THR A 310 -22.07 -16.33 -3.86
N GLY A 311 -22.03 -17.58 -3.37
CA GLY A 311 -23.10 -18.55 -3.59
C GLY A 311 -24.45 -18.11 -3.00
N ASN A 312 -24.44 -17.41 -1.86
CA ASN A 312 -25.65 -16.88 -1.23
C ASN A 312 -26.10 -15.52 -1.80
N ASN A 313 -25.14 -14.69 -2.24
CA ASN A 313 -25.37 -13.40 -2.88
C ASN A 313 -24.37 -13.26 -4.04
N PRO A 314 -24.78 -13.50 -5.30
CA PRO A 314 -23.88 -13.42 -6.46
C PRO A 314 -23.16 -12.07 -6.61
N ASN A 315 -23.73 -10.99 -6.07
CA ASN A 315 -23.15 -9.66 -6.12
C ASN A 315 -22.20 -9.35 -4.95
N TYR A 316 -22.02 -10.27 -4.00
CA TYR A 316 -21.27 -10.04 -2.77
C TYR A 316 -19.91 -9.39 -2.99
N SER A 317 -19.07 -9.97 -3.85
CA SER A 317 -17.71 -9.48 -4.10
C SER A 317 -17.70 -8.07 -4.67
N LYS A 318 -18.67 -7.73 -5.53
CA LYS A 318 -18.82 -6.39 -6.08
C LYS A 318 -19.31 -5.42 -4.99
N GLU A 319 -20.35 -5.80 -4.26
CA GLU A 319 -20.96 -4.97 -3.22
C GLU A 319 -19.97 -4.61 -2.12
N ILE A 320 -19.16 -5.55 -1.63
CA ILE A 320 -18.19 -5.26 -0.57
C ILE A 320 -17.09 -4.31 -1.07
N VAL A 321 -16.58 -4.51 -2.29
CA VAL A 321 -15.56 -3.65 -2.90
C VAL A 321 -16.10 -2.25 -3.18
N GLU A 322 -17.33 -2.14 -3.69
CA GLU A 322 -17.98 -0.85 -3.94
C GLU A 322 -18.28 -0.11 -2.64
N ARG A 323 -18.85 -0.79 -1.64
CA ARG A 323 -19.12 -0.17 -0.32
C ARG A 323 -17.85 0.34 0.34
N ILE A 324 -16.76 -0.43 0.34
CA ILE A 324 -15.48 0.05 0.90
C ILE A 324 -14.99 1.28 0.14
N ASN A 325 -15.00 1.26 -1.19
CA ASN A 325 -14.49 2.39 -1.96
C ASN A 325 -15.36 3.65 -1.84
N GLU A 326 -16.68 3.50 -2.00
CA GLU A 326 -17.62 4.63 -1.99
C GLU A 326 -17.82 5.22 -0.60
N TYR A 327 -17.86 4.39 0.45
CA TYR A 327 -18.14 4.89 1.80
C TYR A 327 -16.89 5.32 2.55
N ILE A 328 -15.72 4.77 2.21
CA ILE A 328 -14.49 4.96 2.96
C ILE A 328 -13.39 5.57 2.10
N MET A 329 -12.97 4.88 1.03
CA MET A 329 -11.74 5.25 0.32
C MET A 329 -11.89 6.56 -0.45
N GLU A 330 -12.96 6.74 -1.21
CA GLU A 330 -13.18 7.94 -2.01
C GLU A 330 -13.40 9.20 -1.16
N PRO A 331 -14.25 9.17 -0.11
CA PRO A 331 -14.37 10.31 0.81
C PRO A 331 -13.04 10.64 1.50
N LEU A 332 -12.31 9.62 1.96
CA LEU A 332 -11.02 9.82 2.62
C LEU A 332 -9.97 10.40 1.66
N PHE A 333 -9.92 9.89 0.43
CA PHE A 333 -9.06 10.42 -0.63
C PHE A 333 -9.32 11.91 -0.85
N LYS A 334 -10.59 12.31 -1.00
CA LYS A 334 -10.99 13.71 -1.20
C LYS A 334 -10.58 14.58 -0.03
N ALA A 335 -10.91 14.15 1.20
CA ALA A 335 -10.58 14.89 2.42
C ALA A 335 -9.07 15.11 2.58
N LEU A 336 -8.27 14.04 2.42
CA LEU A 336 -6.82 14.14 2.55
C LEU A 336 -6.17 14.93 1.41
N SER A 337 -6.61 14.71 0.17
CA SER A 337 -6.07 15.47 -0.98
C SER A 337 -6.32 16.96 -0.84
N GLN A 338 -7.51 17.35 -0.36
CA GLN A 338 -7.84 18.74 -0.07
C GLN A 338 -7.01 19.28 1.09
N TYR A 339 -6.89 18.54 2.19
CA TYR A 339 -6.09 18.95 3.35
C TYR A 339 -4.63 19.29 3.00
N PHE A 340 -4.03 18.57 2.05
CA PHE A 340 -2.66 18.83 1.65
C PHE A 340 -2.50 20.07 0.74
N GLU A 341 -3.57 20.58 0.14
CA GLU A 341 -3.56 21.80 -0.70
C GLU A 341 -2.35 21.90 -1.66
N VAL A 342 -2.02 20.81 -2.36
CA VAL A 342 -0.74 20.70 -3.09
C VAL A 342 -0.56 21.79 -4.14
N ASP A 343 -1.63 22.34 -4.70
CA ASP A 343 -1.58 23.47 -5.63
C ASP A 343 -0.93 24.72 -5.02
N GLN A 344 -1.05 24.93 -3.71
CA GLN A 344 -0.43 26.06 -2.99
C GLN A 344 1.06 25.86 -2.71
N MET A 345 1.56 24.62 -2.74
CA MET A 345 2.98 24.34 -2.53
C MET A 345 3.81 24.84 -3.70
N LYS A 346 4.95 25.48 -3.43
CA LYS A 346 5.84 25.96 -4.48
C LYS A 346 6.93 24.94 -4.79
N SER A 347 7.11 24.64 -6.07
CA SER A 347 8.26 23.92 -6.59
C SER A 347 9.36 24.90 -6.97
N MET A 348 10.61 24.53 -6.75
CA MET A 348 11.74 25.28 -7.29
C MET A 348 11.82 25.08 -8.81
N SER A 349 12.12 26.16 -9.53
CA SER A 349 12.53 26.09 -10.93
C SER A 349 13.89 25.39 -11.08
N ASP A 350 14.16 24.87 -12.28
CA ASP A 350 15.46 24.22 -12.57
C ASP A 350 16.64 25.17 -12.30
N TRP A 351 16.48 26.46 -12.59
CA TRP A 351 17.54 27.43 -12.32
C TRP A 351 17.73 27.63 -10.80
N GLU A 352 16.65 27.74 -10.03
CA GLU A 352 16.79 27.80 -8.55
C GLU A 352 17.51 26.57 -8.01
N LYS A 353 17.19 25.37 -8.51
CA LYS A 353 17.84 24.12 -8.12
C LYS A 353 19.34 24.13 -8.43
N ILE A 354 19.73 24.49 -9.65
CA ILE A 354 21.15 24.55 -10.06
C ILE A 354 21.89 25.61 -9.24
N ARG A 355 21.31 26.81 -9.05
CA ARG A 355 21.92 27.89 -8.28
C ARG A 355 22.20 27.46 -6.84
N ASN A 356 21.21 26.89 -6.16
CA ASN A 356 21.35 26.46 -4.78
C ASN A 356 22.39 25.34 -4.62
N ARG A 357 22.45 24.40 -5.58
CA ARG A 357 23.46 23.35 -5.60
C ARG A 357 24.87 23.91 -5.74
N LEU A 358 25.09 24.86 -6.64
CA LEU A 358 26.40 25.51 -6.81
C LEU A 358 26.84 26.24 -5.54
N ILE A 359 25.93 27.00 -4.90
CA ILE A 359 26.21 27.68 -3.63
C ILE A 359 26.62 26.66 -2.55
N THR A 360 25.89 25.55 -2.45
CA THR A 360 26.16 24.49 -1.46
C THR A 360 27.51 23.83 -1.71
N LEU A 361 27.88 23.57 -2.98
CA LEU A 361 29.19 23.02 -3.34
C LEU A 361 30.34 23.97 -3.01
N VAL A 362 30.17 25.27 -3.21
CA VAL A 362 31.17 26.29 -2.84
C VAL A 362 31.33 26.34 -1.33
N LYS A 363 30.23 26.36 -0.56
CA LYS A 363 30.26 26.38 0.90
C LYS A 363 30.89 25.13 1.53
N ARG A 364 30.88 23.98 0.85
CA ARG A 364 31.53 22.75 1.33
C ARG A 364 33.05 22.72 1.07
N ARG A 365 33.57 23.60 0.21
CA ARG A 365 34.99 23.69 -0.13
C ARG A 365 35.74 24.75 0.68
N LEU A 366 35.01 25.69 1.26
CA LEU A 366 35.48 26.64 2.27
C LEU A 366 35.31 26.02 3.65
#